data_AF-A0A8H4KW06-F1
#
_entry.id   AF-A0A8H4KW06-F1
#
_cell.length_a   1.000
_cell.length_b   1.000
_cell.length_c   1.000
_cell.angle_alpha   90.00
_cell.angle_beta   90.00
_cell.angle_gamma   90.00
#
_symmetry.space_group_name_H-M   'P 1'
#
loop_
_entity.id
_entity.type
_entity.pdbx_description
1 polymer ?
#
loop_
_entity_poly.entity_id
_entity_poly.type
_entity_poly.pdbx_seq_one_letter_code
_entity_poly.pdbx_strand_id
1 'polypeptide(L)' 'MADVPLVVISEFAQSERRITPTWSISQLKGKLETVTGIPPSCQRLSLKPTAGAEAIAIEAANEDGTHLSNFPLAPYAELH' A
#
# COMPACT_ATOMS: atom_id res chain seq x y z
N MET A 1 -4.97 -4.81 -16.31
CA MET A 1 -5.27 -3.90 -15.19
C MET A 1 -4.20 -2.82 -15.19
N ALA A 2 -4.57 -1.54 -15.11
CA ALA A 2 -3.60 -0.45 -15.11
C ALA A 2 -2.97 -0.29 -13.72
N ASP A 3 -1.74 0.22 -13.68
CA ASP A 3 -1.11 0.68 -12.45
C ASP A 3 -1.88 1.89 -11.87
N VAL A 4 -2.09 1.87 -10.55
CA VAL A 4 -2.76 2.95 -9.81
C VAL A 4 -1.68 3.77 -9.11
N PRO A 5 -1.52 5.07 -9.43
CA PRO A 5 -0.60 5.92 -8.70
C PRO A 5 -1.13 6.16 -7.27
N LEU A 6 -0.32 5.88 -6.26
CA LEU A 6 -0.61 6.10 -4.85
C LEU A 6 0.48 6.97 -4.24
N VAL A 7 0.14 7.72 -3.19
CA VAL A 7 1.09 8.51 -2.42
C VAL A 7 1.50 7.69 -1.20
N VAL A 8 2.74 7.21 -1.17
CA VAL A 8 3.29 6.51 0.01
C VAL A 8 3.80 7.57 0.98
N ILE A 9 3.32 7.53 2.21
CA ILE A 9 3.65 8.48 3.27
C ILE A 9 4.07 7.68 4.49
N SER A 10 5.32 7.79 4.88
CA SER A 10 5.87 7.19 6.09
C SER A 10 6.69 8.23 6.86
N GLU A 11 7.04 7.94 8.10
CA GLU A 11 7.90 8.83 8.91
C GLU A 11 9.22 9.21 8.22
N PHE A 12 9.77 8.28 7.43
CA PHE A 12 11.09 8.44 6.81
C PHE A 12 11.05 8.79 5.32
N ALA A 13 9.88 8.72 4.67
CA ALA A 13 9.78 8.90 3.23
C ALA A 13 8.37 9.32 2.81
N GLN A 14 8.28 10.25 1.86
CA GLN A 14 7.06 10.56 1.13
C GLN A 14 7.35 10.45 -0.36
N SER A 15 6.65 9.57 -1.07
CA SER A 15 6.91 9.33 -2.50
C SER A 15 5.67 8.80 -3.23
N GLU A 16 5.44 9.29 -4.44
CA GLU A 16 4.43 8.72 -5.33
C GLU A 16 4.92 7.38 -5.93
N ARG A 17 4.08 6.36 -5.86
CA ARG A 17 4.38 5.00 -6.34
C ARG A 17 3.20 4.46 -7.12
N ARG A 18 3.49 3.90 -8.29
CA ARG A 18 2.54 3.15 -9.11
C ARG A 18 2.39 1.74 -8.56
N ILE A 19 1.23 1.45 -8.01
CA ILE A 19 0.90 0.16 -7.41
C ILE A 19 0.03 -0.64 -8.37
N THR A 20 0.45 -1.87 -8.66
CA THR A 20 -0.33 -2.75 -9.53
C THR A 20 -1.35 -3.51 -8.67
N PRO A 21 -2.66 -3.45 -8.99
CA PRO A 21 -3.70 -4.12 -8.18
C PRO A 21 -3.55 -5.65 -8.14
N THR A 22 -2.85 -6.25 -9.10
CA THR A 22 -2.52 -7.68 -9.12
C THR A 22 -1.36 -8.06 -8.19
N TRP A 23 -0.76 -7.11 -7.47
CA TRP A 23 0.23 -7.44 -6.45
C TRP A 23 -0.45 -7.92 -5.18
N SER A 24 0.23 -8.83 -4.49
CA SER A 24 -0.14 -9.26 -3.15
C SER A 24 0.32 -8.24 -2.11
N ILE A 25 -0.25 -8.30 -0.90
CA ILE A 25 0.19 -7.44 0.22
C ILE A 25 1.69 -7.66 0.50
N SER A 26 2.16 -8.91 0.49
CA SER A 26 3.60 -9.21 0.67
C SER A 26 4.48 -8.60 -0.42
N GLN A 27 4.02 -8.60 -1.67
CA GLN A 27 4.75 -7.96 -2.78
C GLN A 27 4.82 -6.44 -2.60
N LEU A 28 3.71 -5.80 -2.20
CA LEU A 28 3.69 -4.37 -1.89
C LEU A 28 4.67 -4.03 -0.77
N LYS A 29 4.62 -4.77 0.34
CA LYS A 29 5.51 -4.57 1.49
C LYS A 29 6.99 -4.71 1.11
N GLY A 30 7.34 -5.74 0.34
CA GLY A 30 8.71 -5.91 -0.16
C GLY A 30 9.16 -4.74 -1.05
N LYS A 31 8.27 -4.19 -1.88
CA LYS A 31 8.57 -2.98 -2.67
C LYS A 31 8.73 -1.75 -1.78
N LEU A 32 7.91 -1.60 -0.74
CA LEU A 32 7.96 -0.48 0.21
C LEU A 32 9.20 -0.52 1.12
N GLU A 33 9.73 -1.71 1.43
CA GLU A 33 10.98 -1.86 2.18
C GLU A 33 12.13 -1.13 1.46
N THR A 34 12.24 -1.27 0.13
CA THR A 34 13.28 -0.58 -0.65
C THR A 34 13.16 0.94 -0.67
N VAL A 35 12.04 1.49 -0.20
CA VAL A 35 11.75 2.94 -0.18
C VAL A 35 11.92 3.50 1.21
N THR A 36 11.30 2.84 2.18
CA THR A 36 11.18 3.29 3.55
C THR A 36 12.28 2.74 4.44
N GLY A 37 12.94 1.65 4.01
CA GLY A 37 13.89 0.88 4.83
C GLY A 37 13.22 0.02 5.90
N ILE A 38 11.88 0.00 5.99
CA ILE A 38 11.15 -0.73 7.02
C ILE A 38 10.92 -2.17 6.53
N PRO A 39 11.27 -3.21 7.30
CA PRO A 39 11.05 -4.59 6.89
C PRO A 39 9.55 -4.94 6.85
N PRO A 40 9.08 -5.83 5.95
CA PRO A 40 7.66 -6.14 5.72
C PRO A 40 6.93 -6.60 6.99
N SER A 41 7.62 -7.29 7.88
CA SER A 41 7.08 -7.75 9.17
C SER A 41 6.79 -6.60 10.15
N CYS A 42 7.46 -5.46 10.00
CA CYS A 42 7.25 -4.26 10.83
C CYS A 42 6.43 -3.18 10.12
N GLN A 43 6.09 -3.37 8.85
CA GLN A 43 5.25 -2.45 8.09
C GLN A 43 3.77 -2.63 8.46
N ARG A 44 3.14 -1.55 8.92
CA ARG A 44 1.68 -1.46 9.10
C ARG A 44 1.14 -0.57 8.00
N LEU A 45 0.38 -1.14 7.08
CA LEU A 45 -0.12 -0.43 5.91
C LEU A 45 -1.57 -0.01 6.14
N SER A 46 -1.87 1.25 5.88
CA SER A 46 -3.22 1.82 5.97
C SER A 46 -3.52 2.63 4.72
N LEU A 47 -4.55 2.25 3.97
CA LEU A 47 -5.00 2.93 2.77
C LEU A 47 -6.08 3.95 3.07
N LYS A 48 -5.86 5.19 2.68
CA LYS A 48 -6.87 6.25 2.67
C LYS A 48 -7.27 6.58 1.23
N PRO A 49 -8.43 6.11 0.77
CA PRO A 49 -8.86 6.34 -0.61
C PRO A 49 -9.16 7.80 -0.93
N THR A 50 -9.58 8.60 0.06
CA THR A 50 -9.85 10.04 -0.10
C THR A 50 -9.51 10.82 1.17
N ALA A 51 -9.23 12.12 1.02
CA ALA A 51 -9.03 13.03 2.16
C ALA A 51 -10.33 13.13 2.98
N GLY A 52 -10.35 12.51 4.16
CA GLY A 52 -11.50 12.43 5.05
C GLY A 52 -12.18 11.06 5.13
N ALA A 53 -11.78 10.10 4.29
CA ALA A 53 -12.20 8.71 4.44
C ALA A 53 -11.46 8.03 5.60
N GLU A 54 -12.11 7.00 6.16
CA GLU A 54 -11.50 6.14 7.17
C GLU A 54 -10.33 5.37 6.57
N ALA A 55 -9.23 5.25 7.33
CA ALA A 55 -8.06 4.51 6.89
C ALA A 55 -8.35 3.01 6.98
N ILE A 56 -8.19 2.32 5.85
CA ILE A 56 -8.44 0.88 5.74
C ILE A 56 -7.12 0.16 5.94
N ALA A 57 -7.00 -0.67 6.98
CA ALA A 57 -5.81 -1.48 7.18
C ALA A 57 -5.63 -2.48 6.03
N ILE A 58 -4.47 -2.42 5.36
CA ILE A 58 -4.06 -3.42 4.37
C ILE A 58 -3.35 -4.53 5.12
N GLU A 59 -4.13 -5.44 5.69
CA GLU A 59 -3.68 -6.64 6.38
C GLU A 59 -4.55 -7.85 6.00
N ALA A 60 -3.96 -9.04 6.03
CA ALA A 60 -4.67 -10.29 5.84
C ALA A 60 -3.94 -11.43 6.53
N ALA A 61 -4.67 -12.48 6.93
CA ALA A 61 -4.07 -13.70 7.49
C ALA A 61 -3.12 -14.39 6.50
N ASN A 62 -3.39 -14.27 5.19
CA ASN A 62 -2.50 -14.71 4.13
C ASN A 62 -2.21 -13.53 3.18
N GLU A 63 -1.13 -12.80 3.46
CA GLU A 63 -0.71 -11.62 2.71
C GLU A 63 -0.21 -11.93 1.29
N ASP A 64 0.23 -13.17 1.04
CA ASP A 64 0.69 -13.62 -0.28
C ASP A 64 -0.50 -13.96 -1.20
N GLY A 65 -1.56 -14.54 -0.63
CA GLY A 65 -2.80 -14.86 -1.33
C GLY A 65 -3.78 -13.68 -1.48
N THR A 66 -3.59 -12.61 -0.70
CA THR A 66 -4.47 -11.44 -0.73
C THR A 66 -3.91 -10.37 -1.66
N HIS A 67 -4.67 -10.06 -2.70
CA HIS A 67 -4.30 -9.07 -3.70
C HIS A 67 -4.78 -7.67 -3.32
N LEU A 68 -4.05 -6.65 -3.76
CA LEU A 68 -4.43 -5.25 -3.55
C LEU A 68 -5.72 -4.88 -4.29
N SER A 69 -6.11 -5.66 -5.30
CA SER A 69 -7.40 -5.56 -6.00
C SER A 69 -8.61 -5.66 -5.06
N ASN A 70 -8.46 -6.30 -3.89
CA ASN A 70 -9.52 -6.40 -2.89
C ASN A 70 -9.77 -5.09 -2.12
N PHE A 71 -8.86 -4.13 -2.24
CA PHE A 71 -8.94 -2.84 -1.57
C PHE A 71 -9.34 -1.75 -2.57
N PRO A 72 -10.04 -0.70 -2.12
CA PRO A 72 -10.47 0.41 -2.99
C PRO A 72 -9.28 1.31 -3.33
N LEU A 73 -8.35 0.83 -4.16
CA LEU A 73 -7.22 1.62 -4.65
C LEU A 73 -7.75 2.74 -5.55
N ALA A 74 -7.53 3.98 -5.14
CA ALA A 74 -7.87 5.16 -5.92
C ALA A 74 -6.60 5.91 -6.34
N PRO A 75 -6.57 6.56 -7.52
CA PRO A 75 -5.45 7.38 -7.91
C PRO A 75 -5.23 8.50 -6.90
N TYR A 76 -3.97 8.72 -6.51
CA TYR A 76 -3.53 9.68 -5.49
C TYR A 76 -4.06 9.40 -4.08
N ALA A 77 -4.55 8.18 -3.82
CA ALA A 77 -4.84 7.75 -2.46
C ALA A 77 -3.56 7.67 -1.62
N GLU A 78 -3.70 7.94 -0.33
CA GLU A 78 -2.60 7.98 0.61
C GLU A 78 -2.41 6.59 1.22
N LEU A 79 -1.18 6.09 1.18
CA LEU A 79 -0.76 4.85 1.82
C LEU A 79 0.16 5.21 2.99
N HIS A 80 -0.33 5.01 4.20
CA HIS A 80 0.40 5.23 5.44
C HIS A 80 1.00 3.94 5.99
#